data_AF-A0A3C0AIX7-F1
#
_entry.id   AF-A0A3C0AIX7-F1
#
_cell.length_a   1.000
_cell.length_b   1.000
_cell.length_c   1.000
_cell.angle_alpha   90.00
_cell.angle_beta   90.00
_cell.angle_gamma   90.00
#
_symmetry.space_group_name_H-M   'P 1'
#
loop_
_entity.id
_entity.type
_entity.pdbx_description
1 polymer ?
#
loop_
_entity_poly.entity_id
_entity_poly.type
_entity_poly.pdbx_seq_one_letter_code
_entity_poly.pdbx_strand_id
1 'polypeptide(L)'
;DKSLNALRQLIDEVDAGRFPGLYLLITGTPAFFEGPQGIQRLEPLAQRLHVDFQMEARFDNPRAPQIRLPAFNLERLQLVGCKVRDIFQEHADSADRIATLCGDDYIQDLAEAVAGKLGGKIGVAPRIYLKKVTDVLDRIDQHADFNPRADYRLTMTDSEMTAIERQAAAATDVDEIELDL
;
A
#
# COMPACT_ATOMS: atom_id res chain seq x y z
N ASP A 1 -9.02 -13.42 -24.02
CA ASP A 1 -10.36 -14.04 -24.18
C ASP A 1 -10.63 -15.20 -23.23
N LYS A 2 -9.85 -16.29 -23.28
CA LYS A 2 -10.08 -17.43 -22.35
C LYS A 2 -10.01 -17.02 -20.87
N SER A 3 -9.01 -16.23 -20.49
CA SER A 3 -8.84 -15.72 -19.12
C SER A 3 -10.00 -14.80 -18.68
N LEU A 4 -10.42 -13.85 -19.52
CA LEU A 4 -11.55 -12.96 -19.23
C LEU A 4 -12.86 -13.72 -19.10
N ASN A 5 -13.08 -14.75 -19.93
CA ASN A 5 -14.24 -15.61 -19.82
C ASN A 5 -14.24 -16.45 -18.53
N ALA A 6 -13.08 -16.98 -18.13
CA ALA A 6 -12.94 -17.69 -16.87
C ALA A 6 -13.25 -16.78 -15.68
N LEU A 7 -12.78 -15.52 -15.72
CA LEU A 7 -13.09 -14.54 -14.69
C LEU A 7 -14.60 -14.22 -14.64
N ARG A 8 -15.23 -13.98 -15.78
CA ARG A 8 -16.69 -13.78 -15.87
C ARG A 8 -17.46 -14.95 -15.28
N GLN A 9 -17.07 -16.18 -15.62
CA GLN A 9 -17.68 -17.39 -15.05
C GLN A 9 -17.51 -17.41 -13.54
N LEU A 10 -16.30 -17.20 -13.01
CA LEU A 10 -16.07 -17.21 -11.56
C LEU A 10 -16.96 -16.21 -10.82
N ILE A 11 -17.15 -15.00 -11.36
CA ILE A 11 -18.07 -14.01 -10.81
C ILE A 11 -19.52 -14.53 -10.81
N ASP A 12 -20.00 -15.09 -11.92
CA ASP A 12 -21.35 -15.67 -12.02
C ASP A 12 -21.56 -16.86 -11.06
N GLU A 13 -20.51 -17.65 -10.81
CA GLU A 13 -20.56 -18.79 -9.89
C GLU A 13 -20.65 -18.32 -8.43
N VAL A 14 -19.89 -17.28 -8.07
CA VAL A 14 -19.96 -16.65 -6.75
C VAL A 14 -21.31 -15.98 -6.52
N ASP A 15 -21.81 -15.21 -7.49
CA ASP A 15 -23.11 -14.53 -7.40
C ASP A 15 -24.28 -15.53 -7.25
N ALA A 16 -24.19 -16.68 -7.95
CA ALA A 16 -25.15 -17.77 -7.83
C ALA A 16 -25.03 -18.59 -6.52
N GLY A 17 -24.14 -18.21 -5.60
CA GLY A 17 -23.97 -18.87 -4.31
C GLY A 17 -23.33 -20.26 -4.37
N ARG A 18 -22.65 -20.61 -5.47
CA ARG A 18 -22.00 -21.93 -5.63
C ARG A 18 -20.72 -22.09 -4.83
N PHE A 19 -20.16 -20.98 -4.37
CA PHE A 19 -19.03 -20.94 -3.44
C PHE A 19 -19.38 -20.13 -2.18
N PRO A 20 -20.14 -20.71 -1.23
CA PRO A 20 -20.50 -20.01 0.00
C PRO A 20 -19.27 -19.58 0.80
N GLY A 21 -19.22 -18.31 1.22
CA GLY A 21 -18.11 -17.74 1.97
C GLY A 21 -16.90 -17.32 1.14
N LEU A 22 -16.92 -17.53 -0.19
CA LEU A 22 -15.85 -17.06 -1.07
C LEU A 22 -16.01 -15.55 -1.36
N TYR A 23 -14.98 -14.77 -1.05
CA TYR A 23 -14.85 -13.38 -1.48
C TYR A 23 -13.76 -13.27 -2.55
N LEU A 24 -14.14 -12.80 -3.73
CA LEU A 24 -13.22 -12.64 -4.85
C LEU A 24 -12.66 -11.21 -4.87
N LEU A 25 -11.37 -11.07 -4.54
CA LEU A 25 -10.64 -9.80 -4.69
C LEU A 25 -9.67 -9.91 -5.87
N ILE A 26 -9.75 -8.94 -6.79
CA ILE A 26 -8.89 -8.88 -7.96
C ILE A 26 -8.23 -7.52 -8.01
N THR A 27 -6.92 -7.51 -8.21
CA THR A 27 -6.15 -6.29 -8.43
C THR A 27 -5.68 -6.25 -9.89
N GLY A 28 -5.44 -5.05 -10.38
CA GLY A 28 -5.04 -4.85 -11.77
C GLY A 28 -4.61 -3.42 -12.02
N THR A 29 -4.07 -3.18 -13.21
CA THR A 29 -3.67 -1.84 -13.65
C THR A 29 -4.84 -1.14 -14.34
N PRO A 30 -4.80 0.19 -14.52
CA PRO A 30 -5.78 0.89 -15.37
C PRO A 30 -5.91 0.26 -16.76
N ALA A 31 -4.80 -0.21 -17.35
CA ALA A 31 -4.82 -0.90 -18.65
C ALA A 31 -5.66 -2.19 -18.63
N PHE A 32 -5.79 -2.87 -17.49
CA PHE A 32 -6.65 -4.05 -17.36
C PHE A 32 -8.14 -3.68 -17.21
N PHE A 33 -8.47 -2.62 -16.45
CA PHE A 33 -9.87 -2.25 -16.19
C PHE A 33 -10.49 -1.34 -17.27
N GLU A 34 -9.68 -0.46 -17.86
CA GLU A 34 -10.14 0.58 -18.79
C GLU A 34 -9.59 0.38 -20.21
N GLY A 35 -8.49 -0.37 -20.35
CA GLY A 35 -7.83 -0.56 -21.64
C GLY A 35 -8.62 -1.45 -22.61
N PRO A 36 -8.47 -1.24 -23.93
CA PRO A 36 -9.21 -1.98 -24.95
C PRO A 36 -8.86 -3.47 -25.02
N GLN A 37 -7.72 -3.88 -24.46
CA GLN A 37 -7.28 -5.27 -24.35
C GLN A 37 -7.58 -5.89 -22.97
N GLY A 38 -8.15 -5.11 -22.05
CA GLY A 38 -8.54 -5.52 -20.71
C GLY A 38 -9.96 -6.06 -20.63
N ILE A 39 -10.66 -5.80 -19.53
CA ILE A 39 -12.05 -6.26 -19.32
C ILE A 39 -13.02 -5.73 -20.39
N GLN A 40 -12.73 -4.56 -20.96
CA GLN A 40 -13.52 -3.93 -22.03
C GLN A 40 -13.61 -4.82 -23.29
N ARG A 41 -12.65 -5.72 -23.48
CA ARG A 41 -12.66 -6.68 -24.60
C ARG A 41 -13.78 -7.71 -24.50
N LEU A 42 -14.31 -7.95 -23.30
CA LEU A 42 -15.42 -8.87 -23.05
C LEU A 42 -16.58 -8.09 -22.43
N GLU A 43 -17.48 -7.58 -23.27
CA GLU A 43 -18.62 -6.75 -22.88
C GLU A 43 -19.43 -7.30 -21.69
N PRO A 44 -19.78 -8.61 -21.62
CA PRO A 44 -20.53 -9.15 -20.47
C PRO A 44 -19.80 -9.06 -19.13
N LEU A 45 -18.46 -9.05 -19.15
CA LEU A 45 -17.64 -8.86 -17.95
C LEU A 45 -17.53 -7.38 -17.60
N ALA A 46 -17.29 -6.52 -18.61
CA ALA A 46 -17.21 -5.07 -18.42
C ALA A 46 -18.50 -4.52 -17.78
N GLN A 47 -19.68 -4.96 -18.25
CA GLN A 47 -20.97 -4.53 -17.69
C GLN A 47 -21.15 -4.91 -16.22
N ARG A 48 -20.67 -6.09 -15.80
CA ARG A 48 -20.75 -6.55 -14.40
C ARG A 48 -19.84 -5.75 -13.48
N LEU A 49 -18.67 -5.37 -13.98
CA LEU A 49 -17.67 -4.64 -13.22
C LEU A 49 -17.86 -3.13 -13.32
N HIS A 50 -18.75 -2.61 -14.19
CA HIS A 50 -18.86 -1.18 -14.45
C HIS A 50 -19.19 -0.38 -13.19
N VAL A 51 -18.38 0.65 -12.93
CA VAL A 51 -18.60 1.65 -11.87
C VAL A 51 -18.30 3.01 -12.47
N ASP A 52 -19.17 3.98 -12.21
CA ASP A 52 -18.98 5.36 -12.62
C ASP A 52 -18.15 6.11 -11.56
N PHE A 53 -16.94 6.53 -11.92
CA PHE A 53 -16.03 7.30 -11.08
C PHE A 53 -16.02 8.81 -11.41
N GLN A 54 -17.05 9.34 -12.07
CA GLN A 54 -17.17 10.77 -12.42
C GLN A 54 -17.22 11.70 -11.21
N MET A 55 -17.80 11.25 -10.09
CA MET A 55 -17.88 12.05 -8.87
C MET A 55 -16.54 12.10 -8.12
N GLU A 56 -16.43 13.05 -7.20
CA GLU A 56 -15.27 13.17 -6.32
C GLU A 56 -15.06 11.88 -5.50
N ALA A 57 -13.80 11.44 -5.40
CA ALA A 57 -13.42 10.16 -4.77
C ALA A 57 -13.89 9.97 -3.33
N ARG A 58 -14.12 11.05 -2.59
CA ARG A 58 -14.67 10.98 -1.23
C ARG A 58 -16.11 10.46 -1.17
N PHE A 59 -16.82 10.43 -2.30
CA PHE A 59 -18.20 9.94 -2.42
C PHE A 59 -18.30 8.59 -3.14
N ASP A 60 -17.17 7.94 -3.44
CA ASP A 60 -17.18 6.61 -4.04
C ASP A 60 -17.90 5.62 -3.11
N ASN A 61 -18.75 4.76 -3.69
CA ASN A 61 -19.47 3.75 -2.93
C ASN A 61 -18.55 2.56 -2.61
N PRO A 62 -18.19 2.30 -1.34
CA PRO A 62 -17.30 1.19 -0.98
C PRO A 62 -17.92 -0.19 -1.21
N ARG A 63 -19.24 -0.26 -1.50
CA ARG A 63 -19.95 -1.50 -1.86
C ARG A 63 -20.05 -1.73 -3.37
N ALA A 64 -19.46 -0.85 -4.18
CA ALA A 64 -19.41 -1.03 -5.63
C ALA A 64 -18.46 -2.20 -6.00
N PRO A 65 -18.67 -2.86 -7.14
CA PRO A 65 -17.83 -3.98 -7.59
C PRO A 65 -16.38 -3.58 -7.90
N GLN A 66 -16.12 -2.29 -8.12
CA GLN A 66 -14.78 -1.72 -8.20
C GLN A 66 -14.60 -0.64 -7.13
N ILE A 67 -13.39 -0.58 -6.57
CA ILE A 67 -12.98 0.44 -5.62
C ILE A 67 -11.78 1.18 -6.21
N ARG A 68 -11.91 2.50 -6.35
CA ARG A 68 -10.80 3.37 -6.72
C ARG A 68 -9.83 3.45 -5.55
N LEU A 69 -8.58 3.06 -5.79
CA LEU A 69 -7.50 3.15 -4.82
C LEU A 69 -6.78 4.48 -5.01
N PRO A 70 -6.95 5.45 -4.09
CA PRO A 70 -6.26 6.71 -4.21
C PRO A 70 -4.77 6.52 -3.83
N ALA A 71 -3.91 7.38 -4.38
CA ALA A 71 -2.49 7.36 -4.04
C ALA A 71 -2.26 7.60 -2.54
N PHE A 72 -1.18 7.03 -2.01
CA PHE A 72 -0.76 7.31 -0.64
C PHE A 72 -0.26 8.74 -0.52
N ASN A 73 -0.74 9.43 0.51
CA ASN A 73 -0.19 10.67 1.02
C ASN A 73 0.29 10.44 2.47
N LEU A 74 0.89 11.45 3.09
CA LEU A 74 1.43 11.33 4.44
C LEU A 74 0.35 10.92 5.46
N GLU A 75 -0.85 11.52 5.39
CA GLU A 75 -1.98 11.17 6.25
C GLU A 75 -2.38 9.69 6.13
N ARG A 76 -2.43 9.15 4.91
CA ARG A 76 -2.75 7.74 4.66
C ARG A 76 -1.64 6.80 5.12
N LEU A 77 -0.37 7.24 5.03
CA LEU A 77 0.75 6.48 5.58
C LEU A 77 0.65 6.39 7.10
N GLN A 78 0.44 7.53 7.77
CA GLN A 78 0.22 7.54 9.21
C GLN A 78 -0.97 6.65 9.59
N LEU A 79 -2.11 6.79 8.90
CA LEU A 79 -3.29 5.98 9.17
C LEU A 79 -3.02 4.48 9.04
N VAL A 80 -2.36 4.03 7.97
CA VAL A 80 -2.06 2.61 7.79
C VAL A 80 -1.00 2.14 8.79
N GLY A 81 -0.03 2.99 9.14
CA GLY A 81 0.99 2.71 10.14
C GLY A 81 0.39 2.50 11.53
N CYS A 82 -0.49 3.39 11.97
CA CYS A 82 -1.24 3.24 13.24
C CYS A 82 -2.06 1.96 13.22
N LYS A 83 -2.82 1.68 12.15
CA LYS A 83 -3.60 0.44 12.05
C LYS A 83 -2.75 -0.82 12.15
N VAL A 84 -1.59 -0.84 11.50
CA VAL A 84 -0.67 -1.98 11.56
C VAL A 84 -0.11 -2.14 12.97
N ARG A 85 0.29 -1.04 13.63
CA ARG A 85 0.71 -1.07 15.03
C ARG A 85 -0.39 -1.61 15.94
N ASP A 86 -1.62 -1.10 15.81
CA ASP A 86 -2.72 -1.50 16.67
C ASP A 86 -3.03 -2.99 16.52
N ILE A 87 -3.03 -3.52 15.28
CA ILE A 87 -3.17 -4.96 15.01
C ILE A 87 -2.00 -5.76 15.61
N PHE A 88 -0.78 -5.27 15.46
CA PHE A 88 0.41 -5.94 16.01
C PHE A 88 0.34 -6.03 17.55
N GLN A 89 -0.10 -4.95 18.20
CA GLN A 89 -0.24 -4.87 19.66
C GLN A 89 -1.20 -5.90 20.24
N GLU A 90 -2.25 -6.32 19.51
CA GLU A 90 -3.21 -7.32 19.98
C GLU A 90 -2.56 -8.68 20.31
N HIS A 91 -1.39 -8.95 19.74
CA HIS A 91 -0.68 -10.23 19.88
C HIS A 91 0.79 -10.09 20.31
N ALA A 92 1.22 -8.88 20.71
CA ALA A 92 2.58 -8.61 21.14
C ALA A 92 2.81 -8.99 22.61
N ASP A 93 4.00 -9.47 22.94
CA ASP A 93 4.39 -9.77 24.33
C ASP A 93 4.58 -8.49 25.16
N SER A 94 4.99 -7.40 24.52
CA SER A 94 5.30 -6.09 25.13
C SER A 94 4.37 -4.97 24.64
N ALA A 95 3.06 -5.23 24.57
CA ALA A 95 2.07 -4.27 24.04
C ALA A 95 2.16 -2.85 24.66
N ASP A 96 2.35 -2.74 25.99
CA ASP A 96 2.50 -1.46 26.69
C ASP A 96 3.71 -0.65 26.21
N ARG A 97 4.81 -1.34 25.88
CA ARG A 97 6.02 -0.69 25.35
C ARG A 97 5.79 -0.20 23.94
N ILE A 98 5.10 -0.96 23.11
CA ILE A 98 4.74 -0.53 21.75
C ILE A 98 3.85 0.72 21.81
N ALA A 99 2.85 0.74 22.68
CA ALA A 99 1.96 1.89 22.85
C ALA A 99 2.72 3.15 23.31
N THR A 100 3.76 2.97 24.12
CA THR A 100 4.56 4.07 24.67
C THR A 100 5.63 4.56 23.68
N LEU A 101 6.36 3.64 23.04
CA LEU A 101 7.55 3.94 22.25
C LEU A 101 7.26 4.14 20.76
N CYS A 102 6.13 3.60 20.27
CA CYS A 102 5.67 3.68 18.88
C CYS A 102 4.30 4.36 18.80
N GLY A 103 4.15 5.51 19.46
CA GLY A 103 2.93 6.32 19.45
C GLY A 103 2.60 6.89 18.07
N ASP A 104 1.45 7.57 17.96
CA ASP A 104 1.00 8.19 16.70
C ASP A 104 1.98 9.24 16.18
N ASP A 105 2.69 9.92 17.09
CA ASP A 105 3.76 10.87 16.82
C ASP A 105 4.97 10.17 16.17
N TYR A 106 5.41 9.03 16.71
CA TYR A 106 6.52 8.27 16.14
C TYR A 106 6.15 7.71 14.75
N ILE A 107 4.93 7.20 14.59
CA ILE A 107 4.42 6.69 13.31
C ILE A 107 4.37 7.80 12.26
N GLN A 108 3.99 9.02 12.65
CA GLN A 108 4.04 10.21 11.80
C GLN A 108 5.47 10.57 11.42
N ASP A 109 6.37 10.71 12.41
CA ASP A 109 7.78 11.04 12.20
C ASP A 109 8.45 10.05 11.23
N LEU A 110 8.14 8.75 11.37
CA LEU A 110 8.66 7.72 10.49
C LEU A 110 8.09 7.84 9.06
N ALA A 111 6.81 8.18 8.91
CA ALA A 111 6.19 8.40 7.61
C ALA A 111 6.82 9.60 6.89
N GLU A 112 7.05 10.69 7.63
CA GLU A 112 7.73 11.89 7.14
C GLU A 112 9.17 11.60 6.73
N ALA A 113 9.91 10.86 7.56
CA ALA A 113 11.30 10.50 7.28
C ALA A 113 11.43 9.62 6.03
N VAL A 114 10.55 8.63 5.84
CA VAL A 114 10.53 7.79 4.63
C VAL A 114 10.12 8.61 3.40
N ALA A 115 9.14 9.51 3.54
CA ALA A 115 8.72 10.39 2.46
C ALA A 115 9.82 11.38 2.03
N GLY A 116 10.53 11.95 3.01
CA GLY A 116 11.64 12.86 2.78
C GLY A 116 12.81 12.22 2.04
N LYS A 117 13.16 10.97 2.38
CA LYS A 117 14.21 10.21 1.67
C LYS A 117 13.85 9.79 0.25
N LEU A 118 12.57 9.87 -0.14
CA LEU A 118 12.08 9.60 -1.49
C LEU A 118 11.86 10.89 -2.30
N GLY A 119 12.58 11.95 -1.98
CA GLY A 119 12.58 13.21 -2.74
C GLY A 119 11.37 14.10 -2.48
N GLY A 120 10.64 13.91 -1.37
CA GLY A 120 9.50 14.75 -0.95
C GLY A 120 8.31 14.78 -1.90
N LYS A 121 8.38 14.11 -3.06
CA LYS A 121 7.26 13.96 -4.00
C LYS A 121 6.37 12.81 -3.52
N ILE A 122 5.08 13.06 -3.53
CA ILE A 122 4.03 12.14 -3.12
C ILE A 122 3.99 10.96 -4.12
N GLY A 123 4.81 9.97 -3.80
CA GLY A 123 4.97 8.65 -4.44
C GLY A 123 5.69 7.71 -3.48
N VAL A 124 5.49 7.89 -2.18
CA VAL A 124 6.10 7.09 -1.12
C VAL A 124 5.75 5.63 -1.35
N ALA A 125 6.75 4.76 -1.43
CA ALA A 125 6.54 3.33 -1.55
C ALA A 125 5.91 2.81 -0.25
N PRO A 126 4.58 2.54 -0.20
CA PRO A 126 3.91 2.21 1.06
C PRO A 126 4.48 0.90 1.63
N ARG A 127 4.92 0.02 0.74
CA ARG A 127 5.65 -1.21 1.07
C ARG A 127 6.93 -0.96 1.86
N ILE A 128 7.74 0.03 1.49
CA ILE A 128 8.99 0.32 2.21
C ILE A 128 8.66 0.86 3.59
N TYR A 129 7.76 1.84 3.66
CA TYR A 129 7.30 2.40 4.93
C TYR A 129 6.79 1.31 5.89
N LEU A 130 5.87 0.46 5.42
CA LEU A 130 5.29 -0.60 6.24
C LEU A 130 6.33 -1.61 6.73
N LYS A 131 7.34 -1.94 5.91
CA LYS A 131 8.46 -2.77 6.37
C LYS A 131 9.22 -2.14 7.52
N LYS A 132 9.47 -0.83 7.48
CA LYS A 132 10.17 -0.12 8.56
C LYS A 132 9.31 -0.03 9.82
N VAL A 133 8.00 0.19 9.67
CA VAL A 133 7.06 0.12 10.81
C VAL A 133 7.14 -1.25 11.48
N THR A 134 6.98 -2.35 10.73
CA THR A 134 7.05 -3.71 11.29
C THR A 134 8.39 -4.01 11.94
N ASP A 135 9.52 -3.65 11.31
CA ASP A 135 10.87 -3.82 11.88
C ASP A 135 11.04 -3.07 13.22
N VAL A 136 10.49 -1.86 13.34
CA VAL A 136 10.49 -1.13 14.62
C VAL A 136 9.64 -1.83 15.67
N LEU A 137 8.43 -2.27 15.31
CA LEU A 137 7.53 -2.97 16.24
C LEU A 137 8.15 -4.28 16.75
N ASP A 138 8.72 -5.07 15.86
CA ASP A 138 9.42 -6.32 16.19
C ASP A 138 10.57 -6.08 17.17
N ARG A 139 11.39 -5.06 16.94
CA ARG A 139 12.51 -4.74 17.84
C ARG A 139 12.06 -4.25 19.21
N ILE A 140 10.99 -3.46 19.26
CA ILE A 140 10.39 -3.06 20.54
C ILE A 140 9.94 -4.32 21.28
N ASP A 141 9.25 -5.24 20.60
CA ASP A 141 8.72 -6.43 21.25
C ASP A 141 9.82 -7.40 21.73
N GLN A 142 10.86 -7.59 20.92
CA GLN A 142 11.93 -8.57 21.18
C GLN A 142 13.02 -8.08 22.13
N HIS A 143 13.25 -6.76 22.23
CA HIS A 143 14.38 -6.21 22.97
C HIS A 143 13.90 -5.21 24.02
N ALA A 144 14.04 -5.59 25.30
CA ALA A 144 13.58 -4.82 26.46
C ALA A 144 14.17 -3.39 26.56
N ASP A 145 15.40 -3.23 26.08
CA ASP A 145 16.20 -2.00 26.14
C ASP A 145 16.14 -1.16 24.88
N PHE A 146 15.58 -1.69 23.78
CA PHE A 146 15.50 -0.96 22.52
C PHE A 146 14.60 0.27 22.62
N ASN A 147 15.16 1.43 22.26
CA ASN A 147 14.44 2.69 22.12
C ASN A 147 14.47 3.14 20.64
N PRO A 148 13.34 3.12 19.93
CA PRO A 148 13.32 3.44 18.51
C PRO A 148 13.72 4.88 18.18
N ARG A 149 13.61 5.83 19.11
CA ARG A 149 14.05 7.22 18.89
C ARG A 149 15.57 7.40 19.04
N ALA A 150 16.24 6.52 19.78
CA ALA A 150 17.69 6.59 20.01
C ALA A 150 18.47 5.61 19.13
N ASP A 151 17.93 4.41 18.95
CA ASP A 151 18.67 3.26 18.42
C ASP A 151 18.29 2.91 16.98
N TYR A 152 17.12 3.38 16.50
CA TYR A 152 16.69 3.13 15.13
C TYR A 152 17.23 4.17 14.15
N ARG A 153 18.08 3.72 13.23
CA ARG A 153 18.52 4.55 12.11
C ARG A 153 17.75 4.14 10.86
N LEU A 154 16.93 5.05 10.35
CA LEU A 154 16.23 4.83 9.09
C LEU A 154 17.25 4.71 7.96
N THR A 155 17.48 3.49 7.48
CA THR A 155 18.27 3.21 6.29
C THR A 155 17.34 2.75 5.17
N MET A 156 17.61 3.23 3.95
CA MET A 156 16.96 2.78 2.73
C MET A 156 18.06 2.37 1.78
N THR A 157 18.00 1.13 1.30
CA THR A 157 18.98 0.63 0.31
C THR A 157 18.31 0.55 -1.06
N ASP A 158 19.11 0.74 -2.11
CA ASP A 158 18.65 0.66 -3.49
C ASP A 158 17.94 -0.65 -3.84
N SER A 159 18.31 -1.75 -3.18
CA SER A 159 17.68 -3.06 -3.36
C SER A 159 16.26 -3.14 -2.79
N GLU A 160 15.88 -2.24 -1.87
CA GLU A 160 14.52 -2.13 -1.35
C GLU A 160 13.59 -1.38 -2.32
N MET A 161 14.17 -0.69 -3.32
CA MET A 161 13.50 0.30 -4.15
C MET A 161 13.33 -0.20 -5.59
N THR A 162 12.17 0.09 -6.19
CA THR A 162 11.96 -0.08 -7.63
C THR A 162 12.79 0.91 -8.42
N ALA A 163 12.99 0.68 -9.73
CA ALA A 163 13.72 1.62 -10.59
C ALA A 163 13.11 3.03 -10.57
N ILE A 164 11.79 3.13 -10.52
CA ILE A 164 11.06 4.40 -10.45
C ILE A 164 11.30 5.09 -9.09
N GLU A 165 11.25 4.32 -7.99
CA GLU A 165 11.51 4.84 -6.64
C GLU A 165 12.95 5.33 -6.50
N ARG A 166 13.94 4.59 -7.07
CA ARG A 166 15.35 5.00 -7.08
C ARG A 166 15.56 6.31 -7.83
N GLN A 167 14.95 6.44 -9.00
CA GLN A 167 15.03 7.66 -9.79
C GLN A 167 14.39 8.86 -9.06
N ALA A 168 13.33 8.63 -8.28
CA ALA A 168 12.72 9.67 -7.46
C ALA A 168 13.61 10.12 -6.28
N ALA A 169 14.34 9.20 -5.65
CA ALA A 169 15.26 9.52 -4.54
C ALA A 169 16.57 10.18 -5.03
N ALA A 170 17.14 9.70 -6.15
CA ALA A 170 18.36 10.26 -6.74
C ALA A 170 18.18 11.71 -7.23
N ALA A 171 16.96 12.12 -7.60
CA ALA A 171 16.68 13.48 -8.02
C ALA A 171 16.91 14.57 -6.95
N THR A 172 17.10 14.18 -5.68
CA THR A 172 17.48 15.07 -4.58
C THR A 172 18.95 14.95 -4.16
N ASP A 173 19.66 13.93 -4.63
CA ASP A 173 21.10 13.79 -4.44
C ASP A 173 21.81 14.34 -5.68
N VAL A 174 21.94 15.67 -5.73
CA VAL A 174 22.51 16.40 -6.88
C VAL A 174 24.01 16.12 -7.09
N ASP A 175 24.64 15.37 -6.18
CA ASP A 175 26.06 15.01 -6.28
C ASP A 175 26.33 13.65 -6.95
N GLU A 176 25.31 12.87 -7.32
CA GLU A 176 25.48 11.60 -8.04
C GLU A 176 24.59 11.51 -9.30
N ILE A 177 24.89 12.32 -10.32
CA ILE A 177 24.43 12.06 -11.69
C ILE A 177 25.58 11.43 -12.46
N GLU A 178 25.68 10.10 -12.44
CA GLU A 178 26.39 9.37 -13.51
C GLU A 178 25.50 9.40 -14.76
N LEU A 179 25.90 10.24 -15.71
CA LEU A 179 25.40 10.23 -17.08
C LEU A 179 26.06 9.06 -17.81
N ASP A 180 25.33 7.95 -17.97
CA ASP A 180 25.69 6.92 -18.95
C ASP A 180 25.35 7.42 -20.37
N LEU A 181 26.40 7.51 -21.20
CA LEU A 181 26.37 7.75 -22.65
C LEU A 181 26.02 6.48 -23.43
#